data_AF-A0A429I1J0-F1
#
_entry.id   AF-A0A429I1J0-F1
#
_cell.length_a   1.000
_cell.length_b   1.000
_cell.length_c   1.000
_cell.angle_alpha   90.00
_cell.angle_beta   90.00
_cell.angle_gamma   90.00
#
_symmetry.space_group_name_H-M   'P 1'
#
loop_
_entity.id
_entity.type
_entity.pdbx_description
1 polymer ?
#
loop_
_entity_poly.entity_id
_entity_poly.type
_entity_poly.pdbx_seq_one_letter_code
_entity_poly.pdbx_strand_id
1 'polypeptide(L)'
;VRCVVPNPWVTGGESAELALALWAVGESDRALEILQSIQHLRDPGTGLYWTGYVFDAQAVWPEELTSWTAGSLLLAVAALGGDEATCAVFSGDRLPTGLDPDCCQ
;
A
#
# COMPACT_ATOMS: atom_id res chain seq x y z
N VAL A 1 10.36 4.18 0.88
CA VAL A 1 10.02 5.16 1.95
C VAL A 1 10.11 4.45 3.29
N ARG A 2 10.75 5.04 4.31
CA ARG A 2 10.82 4.43 5.65
C ARG A 2 9.48 4.56 6.36
N CYS A 3 9.05 3.51 7.04
CA CYS A 3 7.76 3.47 7.71
C CYS A 3 7.70 4.42 8.92
N VAL A 4 8.83 4.57 9.60
CA VAL A 4 8.99 5.50 10.73
C VAL A 4 10.35 6.15 10.64
N VAL A 5 10.41 7.48 10.74
CA VAL A 5 11.64 8.28 10.62
C VAL A 5 12.83 7.73 11.43
N PRO A 6 12.69 7.34 12.72
CA PRO A 6 13.84 6.89 13.50
C PRO A 6 14.34 5.49 13.16
N ASN A 7 13.58 4.70 12.40
CA ASN A 7 13.82 3.27 12.27
C ASN A 7 14.37 2.92 10.87
N PRO A 8 15.38 2.05 10.78
CA PRO A 8 16.07 1.75 9.52
C PRO A 8 15.36 0.65 8.70
N TRP A 9 14.04 0.51 8.83
CA TRP A 9 13.27 -0.51 8.12
C TRP A 9 12.17 0.07 7.24
N VAL A 10 11.74 -0.75 6.30
CA VAL A 10 10.59 -0.53 5.42
C VAL A 10 9.65 -1.72 5.51
N THR A 11 8.38 -1.45 5.24
CA THR A 11 7.31 -2.44 5.24
C THR A 11 6.64 -2.38 3.87
N GLY A 12 6.40 -3.55 3.27
CA GLY A 12 5.77 -3.66 1.96
C GLY A 12 4.34 -3.11 1.96
N GLY A 13 3.52 -3.52 2.95
CA GLY A 13 2.13 -3.07 3.07
C GLY A 13 1.99 -1.56 3.24
N GLU A 14 2.68 -0.95 4.21
CA GLU A 14 2.65 0.52 4.43
C GLU A 14 3.12 1.28 3.17
N SER A 15 4.10 0.75 2.44
CA SER A 15 4.55 1.37 1.19
C SER A 15 3.49 1.29 0.09
N ALA A 16 2.76 0.18 -0.02
CA ALA A 16 1.67 0.03 -0.96
C ALA A 16 0.46 0.91 -0.59
N GLU A 17 0.13 1.02 0.70
CA GLU A 17 -0.90 1.94 1.21
C GLU A 17 -0.52 3.39 0.91
N LEU A 18 0.75 3.77 1.06
CA LEU A 18 1.24 5.08 0.64
C LEU A 18 1.08 5.30 -0.86
N ALA A 19 1.39 4.31 -1.70
CA ALA A 19 1.18 4.43 -3.14
C ALA A 19 -0.31 4.65 -3.48
N LEU A 20 -1.20 3.92 -2.82
CA LEU A 20 -2.64 4.10 -2.99
C LEU A 20 -3.11 5.49 -2.53
N ALA A 21 -2.58 6.00 -1.43
CA ALA A 21 -2.87 7.35 -0.95
C ALA A 21 -2.36 8.44 -1.91
N LEU A 22 -1.14 8.29 -2.43
CA LEU A 22 -0.56 9.19 -3.43
C LEU A 22 -1.40 9.20 -4.72
N TRP A 23 -1.84 8.03 -5.18
CA TRP A 23 -2.76 7.92 -6.31
C TRP A 23 -4.07 8.68 -6.03
N ALA A 24 -4.67 8.51 -4.85
CA ALA A 24 -5.94 9.14 -4.49
C ALA A 24 -5.86 10.67 -4.45
N VAL A 25 -4.69 11.25 -4.17
CA VAL A 25 -4.47 12.72 -4.18
C VAL A 25 -3.91 13.24 -5.52
N GLY A 26 -3.90 12.42 -6.57
CA GLY A 26 -3.48 12.82 -7.92
C GLY A 26 -1.97 12.75 -8.17
N GLU A 27 -1.18 12.16 -7.27
CA GLU A 27 0.27 12.00 -7.41
C GLU A 27 0.65 10.61 -7.95
N SER A 28 0.06 10.21 -9.08
CA SER A 28 0.22 8.86 -9.66
C SER A 28 1.67 8.52 -10.03
N ASP A 29 2.48 9.48 -10.48
CA ASP A 29 3.89 9.25 -10.80
C ASP A 29 4.68 8.84 -9.56
N ARG A 30 4.46 9.54 -8.44
CA ARG A 30 5.10 9.21 -7.16
C ARG A 30 4.59 7.87 -6.62
N ALA A 31 3.30 7.57 -6.80
CA ALA A 31 2.75 6.27 -6.44
C ALA A 31 3.46 5.12 -7.19
N LEU A 32 3.71 5.29 -8.50
CA LEU A 32 4.44 4.32 -9.31
C LEU A 32 5.87 4.13 -8.83
N GLU A 33 6.59 5.23 -8.51
CA GLU A 33 7.94 5.18 -7.96
C GLU A 33 8.00 4.35 -6.67
N ILE A 34 7.01 4.52 -5.77
CA ILE A 34 6.94 3.73 -4.53
C ILE A 34 6.77 2.24 -4.83
N LEU A 35 5.84 1.85 -5.70
CA LEU A 35 5.61 0.44 -6.05
C LEU A 35 6.81 -0.21 -6.74
N GLN A 36 7.53 0.55 -7.57
CA GLN A 36 8.79 0.10 -8.16
C GLN A 36 9.88 -0.04 -7.10
N SER A 37 9.94 0.87 -6.13
CA SER A 37 10.97 0.83 -5.08
C SER A 37 10.89 -0.43 -4.21
N ILE A 38 9.70 -0.98 -3.99
CA ILE A 38 9.49 -2.16 -3.14
C ILE A 38 9.66 -3.50 -3.85
N GLN A 39 10.04 -3.53 -5.14
CA GLN A 39 10.27 -4.79 -5.87
C GLN A 39 11.34 -5.67 -5.22
N HIS A 40 12.29 -5.08 -4.48
CA HIS A 40 13.29 -5.83 -3.72
C HIS A 40 12.70 -6.69 -2.59
N LEU A 41 11.45 -6.44 -2.17
CA LEU A 41 10.73 -7.24 -1.18
C LEU A 41 10.03 -8.44 -1.79
N ARG A 42 9.98 -8.56 -3.13
CA ARG A 42 9.27 -9.64 -3.80
C ARG A 42 10.06 -10.94 -3.69
N ASP A 43 9.47 -11.94 -3.06
CA ASP A 43 10.01 -13.29 -2.99
C ASP A 43 9.96 -13.94 -4.40
N PRO A 44 11.10 -14.40 -4.95
CA PRO A 44 11.15 -14.92 -6.30
C PRO A 44 10.48 -16.30 -6.45
N GLY A 45 10.36 -17.07 -5.37
CA GLY A 45 9.75 -18.41 -5.40
C GLY A 45 8.23 -18.39 -5.42
N THR A 46 7.63 -17.54 -4.59
CA THR A 46 6.18 -17.43 -4.41
C THR A 46 5.56 -16.26 -5.16
N GLY A 47 6.35 -15.22 -5.46
CA GLY A 47 5.87 -13.96 -6.01
C GLY A 47 5.17 -13.05 -5.00
N LEU A 48 5.06 -13.47 -3.74
CA LEU A 48 4.56 -12.67 -2.62
C LEU A 48 5.61 -11.63 -2.19
N TYR A 49 5.21 -10.71 -1.33
CA TYR A 49 6.09 -9.67 -0.81
C TYR A 49 6.32 -9.89 0.68
N TRP A 50 7.59 -9.83 1.08
CA TRP A 50 7.98 -9.83 2.49
C TRP A 50 7.36 -8.64 3.20
N THR A 51 6.89 -8.87 4.42
CA THR A 51 6.29 -7.82 5.25
C THR A 51 7.27 -6.66 5.44
N GLY A 52 8.55 -6.93 5.75
CA GLY A 52 9.52 -5.86 5.97
C GLY A 52 10.97 -6.21 5.67
N TYR A 53 11.79 -5.17 5.56
CA TYR A 53 13.23 -5.25 5.33
C TYR A 53 13.97 -4.20 6.17
N VAL A 54 15.01 -4.64 6.87
CA VAL A 54 15.87 -3.81 7.73
C VAL A 54 17.16 -3.52 6.97
N PHE A 55 17.38 -2.28 6.56
CA PHE A 55 18.51 -1.90 5.71
C PHE A 55 19.86 -2.06 6.39
N ASP A 56 19.96 -1.65 7.66
CA ASP A 56 21.22 -1.72 8.41
C ASP A 56 21.70 -3.16 8.60
N ALA A 57 20.76 -4.09 8.74
CA ALA A 57 21.04 -5.52 8.89
C ALA A 57 21.03 -6.28 7.55
N GLN A 58 20.66 -5.61 6.45
CA GLN A 58 20.41 -6.21 5.13
C GLN A 58 19.54 -7.46 5.17
N ALA A 59 18.53 -7.47 6.04
CA ALA A 59 17.76 -8.66 6.38
C ALA A 59 16.26 -8.45 6.22
N VAL A 60 15.56 -9.50 5.81
CA VAL A 60 14.09 -9.56 5.89
C VAL A 60 13.70 -9.70 7.35
N TRP A 61 12.83 -8.80 7.82
CA TRP A 61 12.24 -8.90 9.15
C TRP A 61 10.95 -8.09 9.24
N PRO A 62 9.84 -8.69 9.71
CA PRO A 62 9.70 -10.11 10.05
C PRO A 62 9.73 -10.99 8.79
N GLU A 63 10.16 -12.25 8.93
CA GLU A 63 10.15 -13.28 7.87
C GLU A 63 8.72 -13.79 7.63
N GLU A 64 7.84 -12.88 7.25
CA GLU A 64 6.41 -13.14 7.06
C GLU A 64 5.94 -12.67 5.69
N LEU A 65 5.06 -13.46 5.08
CA LEU A 65 4.35 -13.13 3.85
C LEU A 65 2.87 -12.92 4.18
N THR A 66 2.54 -11.71 4.64
CA THR A 66 1.22 -11.41 5.20
C THR A 66 0.17 -11.16 4.12
N SER A 67 -1.06 -11.60 4.37
CA SER A 67 -2.22 -11.29 3.51
C SER A 67 -2.48 -9.79 3.42
N TRP A 68 -2.19 -9.04 4.50
CA TRP A 68 -2.27 -7.57 4.49
C TRP A 68 -1.28 -6.94 3.50
N THR A 69 -0.01 -7.37 3.47
CA THR A 69 0.97 -6.88 2.48
C THR A 69 0.50 -7.18 1.06
N ALA A 70 0.05 -8.42 0.82
CA ALA A 70 -0.46 -8.83 -0.49
C ALA A 70 -1.70 -8.02 -0.91
N GLY A 71 -2.67 -7.85 0.00
CA GLY A 71 -3.89 -7.09 -0.25
C GLY A 71 -3.60 -5.63 -0.55
N SER A 72 -2.75 -4.98 0.25
CA SER A 72 -2.35 -3.59 0.04
C SER A 72 -1.69 -3.37 -1.32
N LEU A 73 -0.78 -4.28 -1.71
CA LEU A 73 -0.15 -4.24 -3.02
C LEU A 73 -1.16 -4.41 -4.16
N LEU A 74 -2.06 -5.39 -4.06
CA LEU A 74 -3.07 -5.64 -5.09
C LEU A 74 -3.99 -4.44 -5.28
N LEU A 75 -4.44 -3.80 -4.18
CA LEU A 75 -5.27 -2.61 -4.23
C LEU A 75 -4.54 -1.42 -4.86
N ALA A 76 -3.29 -1.18 -4.49
CA ALA A 76 -2.49 -0.11 -5.07
C ALA A 76 -2.28 -0.31 -6.58
N VAL A 77 -1.92 -1.53 -7.01
CA VAL A 77 -1.74 -1.86 -8.44
C VAL A 77 -3.06 -1.75 -9.20
N ALA A 78 -4.17 -2.22 -8.63
CA ALA A 78 -5.49 -2.12 -9.24
C ALA A 78 -5.90 -0.66 -9.44
N ALA A 79 -5.68 0.21 -8.45
CA ALA A 79 -5.96 1.64 -8.56
C ALA A 79 -5.12 2.32 -9.67
N LEU A 80 -3.79 2.10 -9.69
CA LEU A 80 -2.93 2.64 -10.76
C LEU A 80 -3.27 2.03 -12.14
N GLY A 81 -3.75 0.79 -12.18
CA GLY A 81 -4.19 0.11 -13.39
C GLY A 81 -5.57 0.53 -13.89
N GLY A 82 -6.29 1.38 -13.15
CA GLY A 82 -7.62 1.85 -13.53
C GLY A 82 -8.74 0.82 -13.29
N ASP A 83 -8.55 -0.13 -12.37
CA ASP A 83 -9.63 -1.06 -11.97
C ASP A 83 -10.83 -0.28 -11.45
N GLU A 84 -11.97 -0.43 -12.11
CA GLU A 84 -13.14 0.42 -11.89
C GLU A 84 -13.64 0.37 -10.44
N ALA A 85 -13.72 -0.83 -9.86
CA ALA A 85 -14.23 -1.02 -8.51
C ALA A 85 -13.29 -0.44 -7.45
N THR A 86 -11.99 -0.70 -7.59
CA THR A 86 -10.98 -0.14 -6.69
C THR A 86 -10.95 1.38 -6.79
N CYS A 87 -10.93 1.93 -8.00
CA CYS A 87 -10.97 3.38 -8.21
C CYS A 87 -12.24 4.01 -7.60
N ALA A 88 -13.39 3.37 -7.74
CA ALA A 88 -14.66 3.84 -7.17
C ALA A 88 -14.60 4.02 -5.65
N VAL A 89 -13.98 3.06 -4.96
CA VAL A 89 -13.89 3.06 -3.49
C VAL A 89 -12.85 4.07 -3.01
N PHE A 90 -11.66 4.08 -3.62
CA PHE A 90 -10.52 4.84 -3.10
C PHE A 90 -10.42 6.28 -3.62
N SER A 91 -11.11 6.64 -4.72
CA SER A 91 -11.20 8.05 -5.16
C SER A 91 -12.02 8.93 -4.23
N GLY A 92 -12.93 8.33 -3.45
CA GLY A 92 -13.83 9.09 -2.58
C GLY A 92 -15.04 9.72 -3.29
N ASP A 93 -15.02 9.84 -4.62
CA ASP A 93 -16.03 10.57 -5.42
C ASP A 93 -17.45 10.00 -5.29
N ARG A 94 -17.57 8.71 -4.97
CA ARG A 94 -18.83 7.97 -4.86
C ARG A 94 -19.11 7.44 -3.45
N LEU A 95 -18.35 7.87 -2.45
CA LEU A 95 -18.57 7.42 -1.08
C LEU A 95 -19.86 8.06 -0.52
N PRO A 96 -20.70 7.29 0.19
CA PRO A 96 -21.85 7.85 0.87
C PRO A 96 -21.38 8.86 1.93
N THR A 97 -22.17 9.90 2.17
CA THR A 97 -21.88 10.98 3.13
C THR A 97 -21.86 10.54 4.60
N GLY A 98 -21.91 9.23 4.88
CA GLY A 98 -22.09 8.67 6.22
C GLY A 98 -23.56 8.65 6.66
N LEU A 99 -23.77 8.23 7.91
CA LEU A 99 -25.08 8.33 8.57
C LEU A 99 -25.28 9.78 9.04
N ASP A 100 -26.51 10.27 8.91
CA ASP A 100 -26.87 11.56 9.50
C ASP A 100 -26.71 11.47 11.03
N PRO A 101 -25.95 12.38 11.68
CA PRO A 101 -25.75 12.35 13.14
C PRO A 101 -27.05 12.33 13.95
N ASP A 102 -28.16 12.80 13.36
CA ASP A 102 -29.48 12.83 14.00
C ASP A 102 -30.39 11.64 13.59
N CYS A 103 -29.93 10.68 12.78
CA CYS A 103 -30.79 9.61 12.24
C CYS A 103 -31.28 8.57 13.26
N CYS A 104 -30.82 8.65 14.51
CA CYS A 104 -31.11 7.67 15.56
C CYS A 104 -31.57 8.29 16.89
N GLN A 105 -32.11 9.52 16.87
CA GLN A 105 -32.78 10.10 18.04
C GLN A 105 -34.24 9.65 18.19
#